data_AF-A0A4R4QJD1-F1
#
_entry.id   AF-A0A4R4QJD1-F1
#
_cell.length_a   1.000
_cell.length_b   1.000
_cell.length_c   1.000
_cell.angle_alpha   90.00
_cell.angle_beta   90.00
_cell.angle_gamma   90.00
#
_symmetry.space_group_name_H-M   'P 1'
#
loop_
_entity.id
_entity.type
_entity.pdbx_description
1 polymer ?
#
loop_
_entity_poly.entity_id
_entity_poly.type
_entity_poly.pdbx_seq_one_letter_code
_entity_poly.pdbx_strand_id
1 'polypeptide(L)'
;MSFLERIGYLETEGQERARLAQSPDGSTNHYLSTLPITLADWPQDLLVELPWKPPRTTEAHRVVVVPLDYRPDSHPDRVDKEPLPRKRNSGAWSCAVVSSDHPSYPVGGYRIVVSAAEIARGRRVDLAGILASPKPTPAMTTCKSTAVRSNGGGTPS
;
A
#
# COMPACT_ATOMS: atom_id res chain seq x y z
N MET A 1 23.12 -37.04 1.10
CA MET A 1 22.00 -36.14 1.45
C MET A 1 22.59 -34.80 1.79
N SER A 2 22.41 -33.82 0.92
CA SER A 2 23.10 -32.54 1.03
C SER A 2 22.34 -31.63 1.99
N PHE A 3 23.05 -30.79 2.74
CA PHE A 3 22.51 -29.81 3.69
C PHE A 3 21.39 -28.92 3.08
N LEU A 4 21.37 -28.78 1.75
CA LEU A 4 20.38 -28.03 0.97
C LEU A 4 19.00 -28.71 0.90
N GLU A 5 18.89 -30.02 1.11
CA GLU A 5 17.59 -30.73 1.15
C GLU A 5 16.83 -30.46 2.46
N ARG A 6 17.55 -30.02 3.50
CA ARG A 6 17.01 -29.79 4.86
C ARG A 6 16.50 -28.36 5.07
N ILE A 7 16.93 -27.43 4.21
CA ILE A 7 16.46 -26.05 4.18
C ILE A 7 15.49 -25.98 3.01
N GLY A 8 14.19 -26.14 3.28
CA GLY A 8 13.17 -26.11 2.23
C GLY A 8 13.43 -24.96 1.26
N TYR A 9 13.59 -25.29 -0.03
CA TYR A 9 13.93 -24.34 -1.09
C TYR A 9 13.01 -23.12 -0.97
N LEU A 10 13.56 -21.94 -0.65
CA LEU A 10 12.81 -20.69 -0.70
C LEU A 10 12.91 -20.15 -2.13
N GLU A 11 11.78 -19.70 -2.69
CA GLU A 11 11.74 -19.02 -3.98
C GLU A 11 12.68 -17.81 -3.97
N THR A 12 13.54 -17.66 -4.98
CA THR A 12 14.40 -16.47 -5.14
C THR A 12 13.57 -15.27 -5.60
N GLU A 13 14.10 -14.05 -5.46
CA GLU A 13 13.37 -12.85 -5.92
C GLU A 13 13.02 -12.91 -7.41
N GLY A 14 13.92 -13.45 -8.22
CA GLY A 14 13.71 -13.64 -9.66
C GLY A 14 12.61 -14.65 -9.97
N GLN A 15 12.53 -15.74 -9.20
CA GLN A 15 11.46 -16.74 -9.35
C GLN A 15 10.10 -16.17 -8.92
N GLU A 16 10.05 -15.44 -7.80
CA GLU A 16 8.83 -14.76 -7.33
C GLU A 16 8.31 -13.77 -8.37
N ARG A 17 9.23 -12.97 -8.93
CA ARG A 17 8.92 -12.02 -10.00
C ARG A 17 8.37 -12.73 -11.24
N ALA A 18 9.01 -13.81 -11.69
CA ALA A 18 8.54 -14.57 -12.84
C ALA A 18 7.14 -15.15 -12.61
N ARG A 19 6.88 -15.72 -11.42
CA ARG A 19 5.55 -16.24 -11.04
C ARG A 19 4.49 -15.14 -11.02
N LEU A 20 4.80 -13.97 -10.48
CA LEU A 20 3.86 -12.85 -10.47
C LEU A 20 3.59 -12.31 -11.88
N ALA A 21 4.62 -12.26 -12.73
CA ALA A 21 4.53 -11.81 -14.12
C ALA A 21 3.70 -12.73 -15.03
N GLN A 22 3.48 -13.99 -14.64
CA GLN A 22 2.55 -14.90 -15.34
C GLN A 22 1.08 -14.44 -15.23
N SER A 23 0.77 -13.51 -14.32
CA SER A 23 -0.57 -12.94 -14.22
C SER A 23 -0.85 -12.00 -15.40
N PRO A 24 -2.11 -11.88 -15.85
CA PRO A 24 -2.46 -11.03 -16.98
C PRO A 24 -2.03 -9.56 -16.79
N ASP A 25 -1.66 -8.91 -17.89
CA ASP A 25 -1.38 -7.47 -17.92
C ASP A 25 -2.58 -6.69 -17.35
N GLY A 26 -2.29 -5.72 -16.48
CA GLY A 26 -3.31 -4.96 -15.75
C GLY A 26 -3.78 -5.58 -14.43
N SER A 27 -3.41 -6.83 -14.13
CA SER A 27 -3.66 -7.42 -12.80
C SER A 27 -2.72 -6.83 -11.73
N THR A 28 -3.17 -6.86 -10.47
CA THR A 28 -2.34 -6.41 -9.33
C THR A 28 -1.05 -7.23 -9.23
N ASN A 29 -1.11 -8.55 -9.43
CA ASN A 29 0.06 -9.41 -9.37
C ASN A 29 1.09 -9.07 -10.46
N HIS A 30 0.62 -8.82 -11.69
CA HIS A 30 1.50 -8.39 -12.77
C HIS A 30 2.17 -7.05 -12.42
N TYR A 31 1.42 -6.08 -11.90
CA TYR A 31 1.99 -4.83 -11.42
C TYR A 31 3.04 -5.03 -10.32
N LEU A 32 2.75 -5.85 -9.30
CA LEU A 32 3.69 -6.16 -8.21
C LEU A 32 4.97 -6.81 -8.74
N SER A 33 4.91 -7.61 -9.81
CA SER A 33 6.10 -8.19 -10.43
C SER A 33 7.10 -7.14 -10.93
N THR A 34 6.64 -5.93 -11.24
CA THR A 34 7.51 -4.83 -11.74
C THR A 34 8.22 -4.09 -10.61
N LEU A 35 7.74 -4.21 -9.37
CA LEU A 35 8.24 -3.47 -8.22
C LEU A 35 9.35 -4.24 -7.49
N PRO A 36 10.39 -3.53 -7.01
CA PRO A 36 11.40 -4.13 -6.16
C PRO A 36 10.82 -4.48 -4.78
N ILE A 37 11.41 -5.48 -4.14
CA ILE A 37 11.11 -5.79 -2.74
C ILE A 37 11.88 -4.80 -1.87
N THR A 38 11.14 -4.10 -1.03
CA THR A 38 11.61 -3.00 -0.18
C THR A 38 11.66 -3.43 1.28
N LEU A 39 10.78 -4.34 1.69
CA LEU A 39 10.72 -4.90 3.04
C LEU A 39 11.08 -6.39 2.96
N ALA A 40 12.34 -6.69 3.27
CA ALA A 40 12.84 -8.06 3.39
C ALA A 40 12.60 -8.66 4.78
N ASP A 41 12.39 -7.80 5.79
CA ASP A 41 12.18 -8.18 7.18
C ASP A 41 10.70 -8.47 7.48
N TRP A 42 10.44 -9.06 8.66
CA TRP A 42 9.10 -9.35 9.15
C TRP A 42 8.32 -8.03 9.38
N PRO A 43 7.21 -7.77 8.65
CA PRO A 43 6.59 -6.45 8.62
C PRO A 43 5.57 -6.21 9.73
N GLN A 44 5.44 -7.12 10.69
CA GLN A 44 4.47 -7.02 11.78
C GLN A 44 4.71 -5.76 12.60
N ASP A 45 3.61 -5.06 12.94
CA ASP A 45 3.61 -3.80 13.70
C ASP A 45 4.36 -2.62 13.04
N LEU A 46 4.82 -2.78 11.79
CA LEU A 46 5.42 -1.69 11.02
C LEU A 46 4.35 -0.87 10.29
N LEU A 47 4.61 0.43 10.13
CA LEU A 47 3.82 1.25 9.23
C LEU A 47 4.30 1.06 7.80
N VAL A 48 3.40 0.55 6.97
CA VAL A 48 3.66 0.25 5.56
C VAL A 48 2.70 1.04 4.70
N GLU A 49 3.25 1.88 3.82
CA GLU A 49 2.52 2.51 2.73
C GLU A 49 2.43 1.53 1.56
N LEU A 50 1.20 1.18 1.19
CA LEU A 50 0.93 0.22 0.13
C LEU A 50 1.21 0.83 -1.25
N PRO A 51 1.65 0.01 -2.24
CA PRO A 51 1.87 0.46 -3.60
C PRO A 51 0.54 0.62 -4.36
N TRP A 52 -0.26 1.63 -3.97
CA TRP A 52 -1.57 1.95 -4.56
C TRP A 52 -1.44 3.04 -5.60
N LYS A 53 -0.76 2.70 -6.69
CA LYS A 53 -0.51 3.57 -7.83
C LYS A 53 -1.00 2.90 -9.12
N PRO A 54 -1.31 3.69 -10.18
CA PRO A 54 -1.57 3.14 -11.50
C PRO A 54 -0.46 2.17 -11.94
N PRO A 55 -0.79 1.05 -12.61
CA PRO A 55 -2.10 0.67 -13.17
C PRO A 55 -3.04 -0.05 -12.20
N ARG A 56 -2.67 -0.25 -10.93
CA ARG A 56 -3.51 -0.98 -9.96
C ARG A 56 -4.84 -0.27 -9.68
N THR A 57 -4.79 1.06 -9.60
CA THR A 57 -5.92 1.93 -9.32
C THR A 57 -5.99 3.02 -10.40
N THR A 58 -7.19 3.55 -10.64
CA THR A 58 -7.39 4.63 -11.60
C THR A 58 -6.70 5.92 -11.15
N GLU A 59 -6.62 6.14 -9.84
CA GLU A 59 -5.95 7.27 -9.20
C GLU A 59 -4.92 6.78 -8.18
N ALA A 60 -3.84 7.54 -7.98
CA ALA A 60 -2.86 7.22 -6.96
C ALA A 60 -3.42 7.56 -5.58
N HIS A 61 -3.45 6.57 -4.69
CA HIS A 61 -3.94 6.72 -3.33
C HIS A 61 -2.84 6.40 -2.33
N ARG A 62 -2.77 7.19 -1.26
CA ARG A 62 -1.91 6.93 -0.12
C ARG A 62 -2.67 6.16 0.93
N VAL A 63 -2.37 4.87 1.04
CA VAL A 63 -2.91 3.98 2.09
C VAL A 63 -1.77 3.44 2.93
N VAL A 64 -1.79 3.77 4.22
CA VAL A 64 -0.82 3.36 5.22
C VAL A 64 -1.50 2.41 6.19
N VAL A 65 -0.90 1.24 6.36
CA VAL A 65 -1.44 0.16 7.16
C VAL A 65 -0.41 -0.35 8.16
N VAL A 66 -0.91 -1.02 9.20
CA VAL A 66 -0.11 -1.81 10.15
C VAL A 66 -0.48 -3.28 9.99
N PRO A 67 0.45 -4.14 9.55
CA PRO A 67 0.25 -5.58 9.53
C PRO A 67 0.16 -6.14 10.95
N LEU A 68 -0.92 -6.87 11.24
CA LEU A 68 -1.20 -7.43 12.56
C LEU A 68 -0.97 -8.94 12.58
N ASP A 69 -1.71 -9.66 11.72
CA ASP A 69 -1.74 -11.13 11.72
C ASP A 69 -1.40 -11.69 10.35
N TYR A 70 -0.40 -12.57 10.28
CA TYR A 70 -0.05 -13.28 9.05
C TYR A 70 -0.94 -14.52 8.87
N ARG A 71 -1.48 -14.68 7.66
CA ARG A 71 -2.27 -15.81 7.21
C ARG A 71 -1.47 -16.53 6.12
N PRO A 72 -0.85 -17.69 6.41
CA PRO A 72 -0.20 -18.47 5.38
C PRO A 72 -1.25 -18.95 4.36
N ASP A 73 -0.86 -19.02 3.09
CA ASP A 73 -1.71 -19.68 2.08
C ASP A 73 -1.94 -21.13 2.52
N SER A 74 -3.20 -21.58 2.46
CA SER A 74 -3.50 -23.00 2.69
C SER A 74 -2.79 -23.82 1.63
N HIS A 75 -1.68 -24.47 2.00
CA HIS A 75 -1.14 -25.54 1.17
C HIS A 75 -2.13 -26.70 1.22
N PRO A 76 -2.54 -27.26 0.07
CA PRO A 76 -3.31 -28.49 0.11
C PRO A 76 -2.40 -29.56 0.75
N ASP A 77 -2.81 -30.10 1.89
CA ASP A 77 -2.13 -31.15 2.68
C ASP A 77 -1.94 -32.49 1.91
N ARG A 78 -2.09 -32.51 0.59
CA ARG A 78 -2.14 -33.73 -0.22
C ARG A 78 -1.55 -33.51 -1.60
N VAL A 79 -0.24 -33.36 -1.71
CA VAL A 79 0.42 -33.90 -2.89
C VAL A 79 1.83 -34.33 -2.52
N ASP A 80 2.12 -35.64 -2.65
CA ASP A 80 3.46 -36.23 -2.75
C ASP A 80 4.18 -35.77 -4.03
N LYS A 81 4.16 -34.47 -4.31
CA LYS A 81 4.95 -33.85 -5.37
C LYS A 81 6.24 -33.35 -4.76
N GLU A 82 7.34 -33.53 -5.50
CA GLU A 82 8.66 -32.97 -5.23
C GLU A 82 8.57 -31.63 -4.50
N PRO A 83 9.46 -31.33 -3.54
CA PRO A 83 9.39 -30.11 -2.75
C PRO A 83 9.53 -28.90 -3.68
N LEU A 84 8.40 -28.40 -4.16
CA LEU A 84 8.34 -27.16 -4.91
C LEU A 84 8.92 -26.09 -3.98
N PRO A 85 9.72 -25.16 -4.52
CA PRO A 85 10.24 -24.07 -3.72
C PRO A 85 9.06 -23.36 -3.03
N ARG A 86 9.16 -23.22 -1.70
CA ARG A 86 8.21 -22.46 -0.88
C ARG A 86 8.15 -21.05 -1.46
N LYS A 87 6.96 -20.67 -1.92
CA LYS A 87 6.70 -19.35 -2.52
C LYS A 87 7.10 -18.26 -1.55
N ARG A 88 7.98 -17.37 -1.99
CA ARG A 88 8.40 -16.20 -1.21
C ARG A 88 7.26 -15.19 -1.20
N ASN A 89 7.05 -14.55 -0.03
CA ASN A 89 5.94 -13.62 0.19
C ASN A 89 4.57 -14.19 -0.20
N SER A 90 4.35 -15.48 0.10
CA SER A 90 3.03 -16.13 -0.01
C SER A 90 2.14 -15.77 1.18
N GLY A 91 0.84 -16.00 1.07
CA GLY A 91 -0.13 -15.66 2.11
C GLY A 91 -0.57 -14.19 2.08
N ALA A 92 -1.26 -13.82 3.15
CA ALA A 92 -1.82 -12.49 3.32
C ALA A 92 -1.68 -12.01 4.77
N TRP A 93 -1.64 -10.69 4.95
CA TRP A 93 -1.66 -10.04 6.23
C TRP A 93 -3.05 -9.44 6.49
N SER A 94 -3.52 -9.60 7.72
CA SER A 94 -4.61 -8.78 8.24
C SER A 94 -3.99 -7.46 8.69
N CYS A 95 -4.38 -6.35 8.08
CA CYS A 95 -3.79 -5.05 8.34
C CYS A 95 -4.84 -4.06 8.85
N ALA A 96 -4.48 -3.20 9.80
CA ALA A 96 -5.30 -2.07 10.20
C ALA A 96 -4.92 -0.81 9.41
N VAL A 97 -5.90 -0.11 8.87
CA VAL A 97 -5.69 1.16 8.17
C VAL A 97 -5.50 2.29 9.19
N VAL A 98 -4.33 2.94 9.13
CA VAL A 98 -3.96 4.05 10.03
C VAL A 98 -4.08 5.39 9.34
N SER A 99 -3.81 5.46 8.03
CA SER A 99 -4.00 6.65 7.22
C SER A 99 -4.42 6.25 5.81
N SER A 100 -5.40 6.94 5.23
CA SER A 100 -5.90 6.66 3.87
C SER A 100 -6.53 7.91 3.27
N ASP A 101 -6.30 8.15 2.00
CA ASP A 101 -7.05 9.09 1.16
C ASP A 101 -8.05 8.37 0.23
N HIS A 102 -8.09 7.04 0.25
CA HIS A 102 -8.97 6.25 -0.61
C HIS A 102 -10.39 6.18 0.00
N PRO A 103 -11.46 6.50 -0.76
CA PRO A 103 -12.83 6.59 -0.24
C PRO A 103 -13.34 5.28 0.38
N SER A 104 -13.02 4.13 -0.21
CA SER A 104 -13.38 2.80 0.30
C SER A 104 -12.63 2.36 1.58
N TYR A 105 -11.58 3.07 2.01
CA TYR A 105 -10.75 2.65 3.13
C TYR A 105 -10.64 3.76 4.17
N PRO A 106 -11.68 3.96 4.99
CA PRO A 106 -11.69 5.01 5.99
C PRO A 106 -10.65 4.76 7.09
N VAL A 107 -10.10 5.86 7.59
CA VAL A 107 -9.21 5.87 8.78
C VAL A 107 -10.02 5.54 10.03
N GLY A 108 -9.43 4.82 10.98
CA GLY A 108 -10.09 4.46 12.24
C GLY A 108 -10.01 2.98 12.63
N GLY A 109 -8.99 2.23 12.16
CA GLY A 109 -8.81 0.83 12.52
C GLY A 109 -9.61 -0.15 11.67
N TYR A 110 -10.08 0.27 10.50
CA TYR A 110 -10.67 -0.65 9.52
C TYR A 110 -9.65 -1.72 9.13
N ARG A 111 -10.08 -2.98 9.16
CA ARG A 111 -9.20 -4.11 8.88
C ARG A 111 -9.36 -4.54 7.43
N ILE A 112 -8.24 -4.64 6.73
CA ILE A 112 -8.17 -5.11 5.35
C ILE A 112 -7.24 -6.31 5.26
N VAL A 113 -7.39 -7.09 4.20
CA VAL A 113 -6.50 -8.20 3.88
C VAL A 113 -5.61 -7.77 2.73
N VAL A 114 -4.30 -7.86 2.94
CA VAL A 114 -3.28 -7.43 1.97
C VAL A 114 -2.36 -8.60 1.69
N SER A 115 -2.03 -8.86 0.42
CA SER A 115 -1.10 -9.95 0.09
C SER A 115 0.28 -9.70 0.69
N ALA A 116 0.99 -10.75 1.10
CA ALA A 116 2.36 -10.59 1.60
C ALA A 116 3.29 -10.02 0.52
N ALA A 117 3.08 -10.37 -0.75
CA ALA A 117 3.79 -9.79 -1.89
C ALA A 117 3.62 -8.27 -2.01
N GLU A 118 2.44 -7.75 -1.67
CA GLU A 118 2.15 -6.32 -1.66
C GLU A 118 2.79 -5.60 -0.48
N ILE A 119 2.73 -6.19 0.72
CA ILE A 119 3.42 -5.65 1.90
C ILE A 119 4.93 -5.59 1.68
N ALA A 120 5.54 -6.66 1.14
CA ALA A 120 6.98 -6.73 0.86
C ALA A 120 7.47 -5.65 -0.12
N ARG A 121 6.59 -5.15 -0.98
CA ARG A 121 6.84 -4.09 -1.98
C ARG A 121 6.34 -2.72 -1.53
N GLY A 122 5.78 -2.63 -0.32
CA GLY A 122 5.33 -1.39 0.29
C GLY A 122 6.49 -0.58 0.85
N ARG A 123 6.27 0.71 1.08
CA ARG A 123 7.28 1.59 1.67
C ARG A 123 7.11 1.65 3.18
N ARG A 124 8.15 1.36 3.95
CA ARG A 124 8.14 1.61 5.40
C ARG A 124 8.03 3.11 5.66
N VAL A 125 7.15 3.50 6.58
CA VAL A 125 6.95 4.88 6.96
C VAL A 125 7.43 5.10 8.39
N ASP A 126 8.37 6.02 8.57
CA ASP A 126 8.83 6.39 9.91
C ASP A 126 7.92 7.48 10.49
N LEU A 127 7.35 7.22 11.67
CA LEU A 127 6.49 8.16 12.39
C LEU A 127 7.16 9.53 12.62
N ALA A 128 8.47 9.52 12.86
CA ALA A 128 9.26 10.73 13.05
C ALA A 128 9.24 11.65 11.81
N GLY A 129 9.19 11.08 10.60
CA GLY A 129 9.11 11.86 9.35
C GLY A 129 7.70 12.35 9.01
N ILE A 130 6.66 11.61 9.41
CA ILE A 130 5.26 12.00 9.16
C ILE A 130 4.86 13.19 10.04
N LEU A 131 5.23 13.18 11.32
CA LEU A 131 4.91 14.28 12.25
C LEU A 131 5.66 15.59 11.89
N ALA A 132 6.74 15.51 11.11
CA ALA A 132 7.49 16.65 10.62
C ALA A 132 6.93 17.26 9.32
N SER A 133 5.95 16.62 8.67
CA SER A 133 5.34 17.10 7.43
C SER A 133 4.02 17.82 7.75
N PRO A 134 3.99 19.16 7.86
CA PRO A 134 2.73 19.87 8.04
C PRO A 134 1.83 19.62 6.82
N LYS A 135 0.60 19.20 7.09
CA LYS A 135 -0.50 19.11 6.12
C LYS A 135 -0.59 20.46 5.38
N PRO A 136 -0.68 20.52 4.05
CA PRO A 136 -0.90 21.78 3.36
C PRO A 136 -2.25 22.34 3.84
N THR A 137 -2.19 23.44 4.59
CA THR A 137 -3.36 24.19 5.01
C THR A 137 -4.14 24.55 3.76
N PRO A 138 -5.46 24.25 3.66
CA PRO A 138 -6.25 24.75 2.56
C PRO A 138 -6.20 26.26 2.61
N ALA A 139 -5.66 26.89 1.57
CA ALA A 139 -5.61 28.33 1.44
C ALA A 139 -7.06 28.85 1.52
N MET A 140 -7.39 29.56 2.60
CA MET A 140 -8.60 30.37 2.65
C MET A 140 -8.46 31.43 1.57
N THR A 141 -9.19 31.25 0.47
CA THR A 141 -9.39 32.28 -0.54
C THR A 141 -10.04 33.47 0.14
N THR A 142 -9.25 34.52 0.39
CA THR A 142 -9.76 35.80 0.89
C THR A 142 -10.64 36.41 -0.19
N CYS A 143 -11.97 36.29 -0.03
CA CYS A 143 -12.93 37.05 -0.82
C CYS A 143 -12.70 38.54 -0.53
N LYS A 144 -12.01 39.25 -1.44
CA LYS A 144 -12.02 40.71 -1.47
C LYS A 144 -13.43 41.17 -1.84
N SER A 145 -14.21 41.54 -0.84
CA SER A 145 -15.47 42.25 -1.02
C SER A 145 -15.16 43.68 -1.47
N THR A 146 -15.23 43.93 -2.77
CA THR A 146 -15.10 45.28 -3.36
C THR A 146 -16.36 46.07 -3.03
N ALA A 147 -16.28 46.97 -2.04
CA ALA A 147 -17.34 47.93 -1.76
C ALA A 147 -17.36 49.01 -2.86
N VAL A 148 -18.33 48.94 -3.77
CA VAL A 148 -18.68 50.02 -4.68
C VAL A 148 -19.51 51.04 -3.88
N ARG A 149 -18.93 52.20 -3.55
CA ARG A 149 -19.70 53.38 -3.10
C ARG A 149 -20.16 54.15 -4.33
N SER A 150 -21.45 54.09 -4.63
CA SER A 150 -22.12 54.97 -5.58
C SER A 150 -22.34 56.35 -4.94
N ASN A 151 -21.72 57.38 -5.51
CA ASN A 151 -22.03 58.79 -5.23
C ASN A 151 -23.35 59.16 -5.93
N GLY A 152 -24.40 59.35 -5.14
CA GLY A 152 -25.65 60.00 -5.59
C GLY A 152 -25.73 61.38 -4.94
N GLY A 153 -25.44 62.42 -5.72
CA GLY A 153 -25.58 63.82 -5.31
C GLY A 153 -27.06 64.21 -5.23
N GLY A 154 -27.44 64.85 -4.12
CA GLY A 154 -28.72 65.52 -3.94
C GLY A 154 -28.49 66.99 -3.60
N THR A 155 -28.75 67.88 -4.55
CA THR A 155 -28.93 69.32 -4.33
C THR A 155 -30.35 69.58 -3.85
N PRO A 156 -30.57 70.36 -2.77
CA PRO A 156 -31.85 71.00 -2.55
C PRO A 156 -31.85 72.41 -3.14
N SER A 157 -32.97 72.75 -3.78
CA SER A 157 -33.43 74.13 -4.04
C SER A 157 -34.15 74.68 -2.81
#